data_AF-A0A816YTP0-F1
#
_entry.id   AF-A0A816YTP0-F1
#
_cell.length_a   1.000
_cell.length_b   1.000
_cell.length_c   1.000
_cell.angle_alpha   90.00
_cell.angle_beta   90.00
_cell.angle_gamma   90.00
#
_symmetry.space_group_name_H-M   'P 1'
#
loop_
_entity.id
_entity.type
_entity.pdbx_description
1 polymer ?
#
loop_
_entity_poly.entity_id
_entity_poly.type
_entity_poly.pdbx_seq_one_letter_code
_entity_poly.pdbx_strand_id
1 'polypeptide(L)'
;MTINEFKNIYASIAGLTWNFNAHEECILLIFDTNSNGILKFDEFLMYYRLLQSNVSPVQRWSYVLNNYSMSQPGHISAQEAQLLFNSMQRFCNFPVQDTYFVTAWSQLGEDNNGYVSASLFIQAVIPLIPPAYIW
;
A
#
# COMPACT_ATOMS: atom_id res chain seq x y z
N MET A 1 -5.99 -8.19 -7.69
CA MET A 1 -7.22 -7.36 -7.79
C MET A 1 -7.61 -7.27 -9.24
N THR A 2 -8.85 -7.61 -9.59
CA THR A 2 -9.36 -7.45 -10.96
C THR A 2 -9.60 -5.97 -11.27
N ILE A 3 -9.62 -5.61 -12.56
CA ILE A 3 -9.93 -4.25 -13.01
C ILE A 3 -11.32 -3.79 -12.50
N ASN A 4 -12.30 -4.69 -12.41
CA ASN A 4 -13.64 -4.35 -11.91
C ASN A 4 -13.66 -4.11 -10.40
N GLU A 5 -12.93 -4.91 -9.62
CA GLU A 5 -12.75 -4.66 -8.19
C GLU A 5 -12.06 -3.32 -7.94
N PHE A 6 -11.04 -3.00 -8.74
CA PHE A 6 -10.37 -1.71 -8.68
C PHE A 6 -11.33 -0.55 -8.96
N LYS A 7 -12.13 -0.63 -10.03
CA LYS A 7 -13.14 0.39 -10.39
C LYS A 7 -14.13 0.62 -9.23
N ASN A 8 -14.58 -0.45 -8.59
CA ASN A 8 -15.52 -0.38 -7.47
C ASN A 8 -14.90 0.27 -6.22
N ILE A 9 -13.67 -0.12 -5.87
CA ILE A 9 -12.92 0.49 -4.76
C ILE A 9 -12.69 1.98 -5.03
N TYR A 10 -12.24 2.31 -6.24
CA TYR A 10 -11.89 3.68 -6.60
C TYR A 10 -13.11 4.62 -6.58
N ALA A 11 -14.26 4.15 -7.05
CA ALA A 11 -15.52 4.89 -6.99
C ALA A 11 -16.07 5.07 -5.56
N SER A 12 -15.61 4.25 -4.59
CA SER A 12 -16.09 4.30 -3.20
C SER A 12 -15.37 5.34 -2.33
N ILE A 13 -14.30 5.97 -2.83
CA ILE A 13 -13.49 6.92 -2.05
C ILE A 13 -14.14 8.30 -2.11
N ALA A 14 -14.73 8.73 -1.00
CA ALA A 14 -15.33 10.04 -0.88
C ALA A 14 -14.30 11.16 -1.16
N GLY A 15 -14.64 12.07 -2.08
CA GLY A 15 -13.81 13.20 -2.46
C GLY A 15 -12.94 13.00 -3.71
N LEU A 16 -12.89 11.79 -4.27
CA LEU A 16 -12.27 11.55 -5.59
C LEU A 16 -13.34 11.60 -6.69
N THR A 17 -13.51 12.75 -7.33
CA THR A 17 -14.36 12.91 -8.53
C THR A 17 -13.54 12.72 -9.80
N TRP A 18 -13.14 11.49 -10.10
CA TRP A 18 -12.47 11.17 -11.36
C TRP A 18 -13.38 10.29 -12.21
N ASN A 19 -13.59 10.70 -13.47
CA ASN A 19 -14.29 9.88 -14.45
C ASN A 19 -13.32 8.82 -14.95
N PHE A 20 -13.51 7.58 -14.52
CA PHE A 20 -12.76 6.42 -15.00
C PHE A 20 -13.12 6.18 -16.46
N ASN A 21 -12.38 6.80 -17.36
CA ASN A 21 -12.60 6.79 -18.80
C ASN A 21 -11.58 5.87 -19.49
N ALA A 22 -11.68 5.78 -20.81
CA ALA A 22 -10.82 4.90 -21.60
C ALA A 22 -9.31 5.20 -21.40
N HIS A 23 -8.95 6.42 -21.00
CA HIS A 23 -7.58 6.78 -20.69
C HIS A 23 -7.07 6.07 -19.42
N GLU A 24 -7.83 6.07 -18.32
CA GLU A 24 -7.44 5.38 -17.08
C GLU A 24 -7.47 3.86 -17.25
N GLU A 25 -8.33 3.33 -18.12
CA GLU A 25 -8.33 1.92 -18.51
C GLU A 25 -7.09 1.54 -19.32
N CYS A 26 -6.66 2.39 -20.26
CA CYS A 26 -5.37 2.23 -20.95
C CYS A 26 -4.19 2.29 -19.98
N ILE A 27 -4.21 3.19 -18.99
CA ILE A 27 -3.15 3.28 -17.99
C ILE A 27 -3.13 2.02 -17.10
N LEU A 28 -4.28 1.47 -16.70
CA LEU A 28 -4.34 0.20 -15.98
C LEU A 28 -3.76 -0.96 -16.79
N LEU A 29 -4.05 -1.04 -18.09
CA LEU A 29 -3.52 -2.07 -18.99
C LEU A 29 -2.01 -1.95 -19.20
N ILE A 30 -1.44 -0.74 -19.10
CA ILE A 30 0.01 -0.53 -19.12
C ILE A 30 0.68 -1.15 -17.87
N PHE A 31 -0.01 -1.17 -16.74
CA PHE A 31 0.52 -1.72 -15.48
C PHE A 31 0.18 -3.19 -15.25
N ASP A 32 -0.79 -3.78 -15.97
CA ASP A 32 -1.02 -5.23 -16.05
C ASP A 32 0.07 -5.90 -16.91
N THR A 33 1.28 -5.97 -16.36
CA THR A 33 2.50 -6.36 -17.07
C THR A 33 2.51 -7.81 -17.51
N ASN A 34 1.72 -8.65 -16.85
CA ASN A 34 1.50 -10.04 -17.25
C ASN A 34 0.20 -10.26 -18.05
N SER A 35 -0.53 -9.19 -18.36
CA SER A 35 -1.72 -9.15 -19.21
C SER A 35 -2.79 -10.18 -18.82
N ASN A 36 -2.93 -10.45 -17.52
CA ASN A 36 -3.86 -11.46 -17.02
C ASN A 36 -5.17 -10.85 -16.51
N GLY A 37 -5.35 -9.53 -16.64
CA GLY A 37 -6.52 -8.79 -16.17
C GLY A 37 -6.57 -8.62 -14.65
N ILE A 38 -5.51 -8.99 -13.94
CA ILE A 38 -5.39 -8.95 -12.49
C ILE A 38 -4.14 -8.13 -12.13
N LEU A 39 -4.36 -6.92 -11.64
CA LEU A 39 -3.29 -6.16 -11.01
C LEU A 39 -2.83 -6.90 -9.75
N LYS A 40 -1.58 -7.31 -9.77
CA LYS A 40 -0.82 -7.65 -8.57
C LYS A 40 -0.58 -6.37 -7.78
N PHE A 41 -0.26 -6.55 -6.51
CA PHE A 41 -0.10 -5.43 -5.58
C PHE A 41 0.97 -4.43 -6.05
N ASP A 42 2.06 -4.95 -6.61
CA ASP A 42 3.19 -4.25 -7.21
C ASP A 42 2.73 -3.33 -8.36
N GLU A 43 1.83 -3.84 -9.21
CA GLU A 43 1.29 -3.15 -10.39
C GLU A 43 0.29 -2.05 -10.00
N PHE A 44 -0.53 -2.32 -8.98
CA PHE A 44 -1.37 -1.31 -8.34
C PHE A 44 -0.55 -0.16 -7.76
N LEU A 45 0.57 -0.46 -7.09
CA LEU A 45 1.42 0.57 -6.50
C LEU A 45 2.00 1.50 -7.58
N MET A 46 2.46 0.96 -8.72
CA MET A 46 2.96 1.78 -9.83
C MET A 46 1.89 2.73 -10.40
N TYR A 47 0.67 2.24 -10.61
CA TYR A 47 -0.47 3.07 -11.01
C TYR A 47 -0.77 4.16 -9.98
N TYR A 48 -0.80 3.80 -8.70
CA TYR A 48 -1.10 4.71 -7.61
C TYR A 48 -0.06 5.85 -7.49
N ARG A 49 1.22 5.57 -7.77
CA ARG A 49 2.28 6.60 -7.83
C ARG A 49 2.00 7.67 -8.87
N LEU A 50 1.52 7.26 -10.04
CA LEU A 50 1.24 8.16 -11.16
C LEU A 50 0.12 9.14 -10.81
N LEU A 51 -0.88 8.70 -10.06
CA LEU A 51 -2.06 9.50 -9.74
C LEU A 51 -1.92 10.38 -8.49
N GLN A 52 -1.08 10.01 -7.52
CA GLN A 52 -1.10 10.60 -6.17
C GLN A 52 0.19 11.33 -5.78
N SER A 53 0.83 12.02 -6.72
CA SER A 53 2.07 12.78 -6.46
C SER A 53 1.95 13.88 -5.39
N ASN A 54 0.73 14.31 -5.07
CA ASN A 54 0.45 15.39 -4.10
C ASN A 54 -0.06 14.88 -2.73
N VAL A 55 -0.05 13.57 -2.49
CA VAL A 55 -0.57 12.97 -1.24
C VAL A 55 0.59 12.59 -0.33
N SER A 56 0.49 12.92 0.97
CA SER A 56 1.57 12.67 1.92
C SER A 56 1.88 11.17 2.06
N PRO A 57 3.14 10.80 2.39
CA PRO A 57 3.55 9.43 2.66
C PRO A 57 2.60 8.63 3.56
N VAL A 58 2.17 9.22 4.68
CA VAL A 58 1.30 8.57 5.66
C VAL A 58 -0.07 8.26 5.05
N GLN A 59 -0.65 9.21 4.32
CA GLN A 59 -1.95 9.01 3.65
C GLN A 59 -1.84 7.95 2.55
N ARG A 60 -0.73 7.96 1.80
CA ARG A 60 -0.46 6.96 0.75
C ARG A 60 -0.32 5.56 1.31
N TRP A 61 0.49 5.36 2.35
CA TRP A 61 0.62 4.03 2.98
C TRP A 61 -0.68 3.59 3.70
N SER A 62 -1.45 4.52 4.26
CA SER A 62 -2.77 4.22 4.83
C SER A 62 -3.77 3.76 3.77
N TYR A 63 -3.75 4.35 2.57
CA TYR A 63 -4.58 3.92 1.46
C TYR A 63 -4.19 2.52 0.98
N VAL A 64 -2.89 2.26 0.86
CA VAL A 64 -2.35 0.94 0.52
C VAL A 64 -2.84 -0.11 1.52
N LEU A 65 -2.80 0.19 2.82
CA LEU A 65 -3.30 -0.70 3.86
C LEU A 65 -4.78 -1.03 3.74
N ASN A 66 -5.63 -0.02 3.51
CA ASN A 66 -7.07 -0.25 3.36
C ASN A 66 -7.43 -1.17 2.19
N ASN A 67 -6.51 -1.32 1.23
CA ASN A 67 -6.67 -2.14 0.04
C ASN A 67 -5.76 -3.38 0.05
N TYR A 68 -4.94 -3.56 1.08
CA TYR A 68 -4.12 -4.73 1.25
C TYR A 68 -4.99 -5.88 1.74
N SER A 69 -4.85 -7.05 1.14
CA SER A 69 -5.57 -8.25 1.58
C SER A 69 -5.02 -8.70 2.92
N MET A 70 -5.71 -8.30 3.99
CA MET A 70 -5.44 -8.72 5.37
C MET A 70 -6.41 -9.83 5.77
N SER A 71 -5.93 -10.78 6.56
CA SER A 71 -6.72 -11.85 7.16
C SER A 71 -7.75 -11.29 8.16
N GLN A 72 -7.42 -10.19 8.84
CA GLN A 72 -8.27 -9.49 9.79
C GLN A 72 -8.37 -8.00 9.41
N PRO A 73 -9.54 -7.50 8.97
CA PRO A 73 -9.68 -6.08 8.63
C PRO A 73 -9.23 -5.13 9.76
N GLY A 74 -8.41 -4.14 9.40
CA GLY A 74 -7.86 -3.14 10.32
C GLY A 74 -6.70 -3.62 11.21
N HIS A 75 -6.37 -4.90 11.16
CA HIS A 75 -5.28 -5.50 11.92
C HIS A 75 -4.34 -6.25 10.97
N ILE A 76 -3.08 -6.36 11.34
CA ILE A 76 -2.06 -6.98 10.49
C ILE A 76 -1.20 -7.91 11.32
N SER A 77 -0.95 -9.11 10.81
CA SER A 77 0.01 -10.04 11.40
C SER A 77 1.44 -9.66 11.01
N ALA A 78 2.45 -10.18 11.72
CA ALA A 78 3.85 -9.93 11.41
C ALA A 78 4.22 -10.32 9.96
N GLN A 79 3.65 -11.43 9.47
CA GLN A 79 3.90 -11.94 8.12
C GLN A 79 3.33 -11.01 7.06
N GLU A 80 2.09 -10.57 7.23
CA GLU A 80 1.43 -9.63 6.32
C GLU A 80 2.13 -8.27 6.32
N ALA A 81 2.53 -7.79 7.50
CA ALA A 81 3.24 -6.52 7.64
C ALA A 81 4.61 -6.56 6.98
N GLN A 82 5.34 -7.69 7.08
CA GLN A 82 6.62 -7.87 6.40
C GLN A 82 6.43 -7.86 4.87
N LEU A 83 5.41 -8.53 4.35
CA LEU A 83 5.11 -8.55 2.92
C LEU A 83 4.72 -7.15 2.40
N LEU A 84 3.87 -6.45 3.13
CA LEU A 84 3.51 -5.06 2.86
C LEU A 84 4.75 -4.17 2.86
N PHE A 85 5.58 -4.25 3.91
CA PHE A 85 6.79 -3.45 4.04
C PHE A 85 7.76 -3.70 2.87
N ASN A 86 8.00 -4.97 2.52
CA ASN A 86 8.86 -5.33 1.40
C ASN A 86 8.35 -4.76 0.07
N SER A 87 7.03 -4.78 -0.13
CA SER A 87 6.39 -4.24 -1.33
C SER A 87 6.55 -2.71 -1.38
N MET A 88 6.31 -2.04 -0.25
CA MET A 88 6.49 -0.59 -0.13
C MET A 88 7.94 -0.16 -0.27
N GLN A 89 8.89 -0.96 0.22
CA GLN A 89 10.32 -0.75 0.05
C GLN A 89 10.73 -0.77 -1.42
N ARG A 90 10.28 -1.78 -2.18
CA ARG A 90 10.51 -1.84 -3.64
C ARG A 90 9.89 -0.64 -4.34
N PHE A 91 8.68 -0.28 -3.94
CA PHE A 91 7.91 0.79 -4.55
C PHE A 91 8.52 2.19 -4.33
N CYS A 92 8.86 2.50 -3.08
CA CYS A 92 9.52 3.75 -2.68
C CYS A 92 11.04 3.73 -2.97
N ASN A 93 11.58 2.60 -3.40
CA ASN A 93 13.01 2.41 -3.72
C ASN A 93 13.95 2.92 -2.61
N PHE A 94 13.58 2.70 -1.35
CA PHE A 94 14.47 3.02 -0.22
C PHE A 94 15.40 1.85 0.12
N PRO A 95 16.57 2.12 0.73
CA PRO A 95 17.55 1.09 1.03
C PRO A 95 16.95 0.02 1.93
N VAL A 96 17.20 -1.25 1.61
CA VAL A 96 16.88 -2.36 2.52
C VAL A 96 17.71 -2.15 3.78
N GLN A 97 17.06 -1.75 4.87
CA GLN A 97 17.65 -1.86 6.20
C GLN A 97 16.83 -2.88 6.98
N ASP A 98 17.49 -3.98 7.33
CA ASP A 98 16.87 -5.11 8.05
C ASP A 98 16.27 -4.67 9.39
N THR A 99 16.71 -3.51 9.92
CA THR A 99 16.28 -2.98 11.21
C THR A 99 15.00 -2.17 11.15
N TYR A 100 14.57 -1.61 10.01
CA TYR A 100 13.37 -0.75 9.98
C TYR A 100 12.11 -1.49 10.41
N PHE A 101 11.87 -2.65 9.80
CA PHE A 101 10.73 -3.50 10.14
C PHE A 101 10.81 -3.95 11.59
N VAL A 102 11.94 -4.53 12.02
CA VAL A 102 12.12 -5.09 13.36
C VAL A 102 11.97 -4.00 14.43
N THR A 103 12.52 -2.81 14.19
CA THR A 103 12.43 -1.67 15.11
C THR A 103 11.00 -1.19 15.22
N ALA A 104 10.30 -0.98 14.09
CA ALA A 104 8.90 -0.58 14.10
C ALA A 104 8.01 -1.64 14.79
N TRP A 105 8.18 -2.92 14.44
CA TRP A 105 7.39 -4.02 14.97
C TRP A 105 7.57 -4.18 16.48
N SER A 106 8.81 -4.10 16.98
CA SER A 106 9.12 -4.26 18.41
C SER A 106 8.46 -3.22 19.33
N GLN A 107 8.07 -2.07 18.78
CA GLN A 107 7.40 -0.99 19.52
C GLN A 107 5.89 -1.20 19.61
N LEU A 108 5.33 -2.13 18.83
CA LEU A 108 3.91 -2.40 18.75
C LEU A 108 3.60 -3.57 19.66
N GLY A 109 2.74 -3.35 20.66
CA GLY A 109 2.19 -4.45 21.44
C GLY A 109 1.27 -5.28 20.56
N GLU A 110 1.51 -6.59 20.48
CA GLU A 110 0.61 -7.54 19.83
C GLU A 110 -0.64 -7.75 20.71
N ASP A 111 -1.79 -7.98 20.08
CA ASP A 111 -2.97 -8.47 20.76
C ASP A 111 -2.83 -9.97 21.13
N ASN A 112 -3.86 -10.53 21.77
CA ASN A 112 -3.86 -11.95 22.19
C ASN A 112 -3.73 -12.95 21.02
N ASN A 113 -3.83 -12.49 19.77
CA ASN A 113 -3.78 -13.32 18.58
C ASN A 113 -2.52 -13.03 17.72
N GLY A 114 -1.58 -12.20 18.20
CA GLY A 114 -0.36 -11.86 17.45
C GLY A 114 -0.57 -10.81 16.35
N TYR A 115 -1.66 -10.03 16.42
CA TYR A 115 -1.95 -8.96 15.47
C TYR A 115 -1.65 -7.59 16.08
N VAL A 116 -1.33 -6.63 15.22
CA VAL A 116 -1.21 -5.22 15.59
C VAL A 116 -2.19 -4.39 14.77
N SER A 117 -2.55 -3.20 15.28
CA SER A 117 -3.33 -2.26 14.48
C SER A 117 -2.50 -1.84 13.26
N ALA A 118 -3.08 -1.99 12.07
CA ALA A 118 -2.38 -1.71 10.83
C ALA A 118 -1.96 -0.23 10.72
N SER A 119 -2.79 0.68 11.22
CA SER A 119 -2.47 2.12 11.24
C SER A 119 -1.29 2.44 12.17
N LEU A 120 -1.19 1.78 13.33
CA LEU A 120 -0.05 1.94 14.25
C LEU A 120 1.25 1.43 13.61
N PHE A 121 1.19 0.34 12.84
CA PHE A 121 2.35 -0.14 12.10
C PHE A 121 2.91 0.92 11.13
N ILE A 122 2.04 1.62 10.38
CA ILE A 122 2.47 2.71 9.49
C ILE A 122 3.09 3.87 10.26
N GLN A 123 2.46 4.27 11.37
CA GLN A 123 2.96 5.36 12.21
C GLN A 123 4.32 5.03 12.82
N ALA A 124 4.59 3.77 13.13
CA ALA A 124 5.87 3.32 13.65
C ALA A 124 6.96 3.24 12.56
N VAL A 125 6.62 2.79 11.35
CA VAL A 125 7.63 2.52 10.31
C VAL A 125 8.03 3.76 9.50
N ILE A 126 7.09 4.67 9.21
CA ILE A 126 7.35 5.85 8.37
C ILE A 126 8.50 6.73 8.93
N PRO A 127 8.56 7.05 10.24
CA PRO A 127 9.64 7.86 10.78
C PRO A 127 11.05 7.25 10.65
N LEU A 128 11.15 5.93 10.45
CA LEU A 128 12.42 5.23 10.32
C LEU A 128 13.00 5.30 8.90
N ILE A 129 12.16 5.57 7.91
CA ILE A 129 12.57 5.63 6.50
C ILE A 129 13.15 7.04 6.23
N PRO A 130 14.27 7.18 5.50
CA PRO A 130 14.83 8.50 5.24
C PRO A 130 13.86 9.36 4.40
N PRO A 131 13.67 10.66 4.74
CA PRO A 131 12.70 11.53 4.06
C PRO A 131 12.86 11.60 2.54
N ALA A 132 14.08 11.44 2.02
CA ALA A 132 14.38 11.45 0.59
C ALA A 132 13.65 10.36 -0.22
N TYR A 133 13.14 9.31 0.46
CA TYR A 133 12.44 8.20 -0.19
C TYR A 133 10.94 8.17 0.08
N ILE A 134 10.45 9.05 0.96
CA ILE A 134 9.04 9.18 1.28
C ILE A 134 8.59 10.56 0.81
N TRP A 135 8.32 10.63 -0.50
CA TRP A 135 7.69 11.76 -1.19
C TRP A 135 6.20 11.83 -0.93
#